data_AF-A0A243RGP1-F1
#
_entry.id   AF-A0A243RGP1-F1
#
_cell.length_a   1.000
_cell.length_b   1.000
_cell.length_c   1.000
_cell.angle_alpha   90.00
_cell.angle_beta   90.00
_cell.angle_gamma   90.00
#
_symmetry.space_group_name_H-M   'P 1'
#
loop_
_entity.id
_entity.type
_entity.pdbx_description
1 polymer ?
#
loop_
_entity_poly.entity_id
_entity_poly.type
_entity_poly.pdbx_seq_one_letter_code
_entity_poly.pdbx_strand_id
1 'polypeptide(L)'
;APRCRAAACEGRSPMHMRCGAAPLTLASHRTSTGAHLELRYSEKCEAGWARMWSTRIGDRLELNRADGGRRPHSAEVTDDIAAQSYVYTPMTEARPGTTVRACFRPAAGGSRECFDARV
;
A
#
# COMPACT_ATOMS: atom_id res chain seq x y z
N ALA A 1 2.22 -20.69 -6.59
CA ALA A 1 1.65 -19.75 -7.57
C ALA A 1 0.74 -18.74 -6.87
N PRO A 2 0.56 -17.52 -7.41
CA PRO A 2 -0.42 -16.55 -6.89
C PRO A 2 -1.85 -17.07 -7.06
N ARG A 3 -2.77 -16.60 -6.21
CA ARG A 3 -4.21 -16.99 -6.20
C ARG A 3 -5.12 -15.98 -6.89
N CYS A 4 -4.55 -14.92 -7.46
CA CYS A 4 -5.25 -13.91 -8.27
C CYS A 4 -4.27 -13.31 -9.29
N ARG A 5 -4.80 -12.61 -10.30
CA ARG A 5 -4.04 -11.79 -11.25
C ARG A 5 -4.86 -10.58 -11.71
N ALA A 6 -4.20 -9.44 -11.88
CA ALA A 6 -4.75 -8.18 -12.35
C ALA A 6 -6.04 -7.79 -11.60
N ALA A 7 -7.13 -7.48 -12.32
CA ALA A 7 -8.42 -7.10 -11.74
C ALA A 7 -8.94 -8.08 -10.67
N ALA A 8 -8.62 -9.38 -10.75
CA ALA A 8 -9.04 -10.36 -9.76
C ALA A 8 -8.31 -10.23 -8.40
N CYS A 9 -7.28 -9.39 -8.31
CA CYS A 9 -6.56 -9.05 -7.10
C CYS A 9 -7.10 -7.80 -6.40
N GLU A 10 -7.95 -7.00 -7.07
CA GLU A 10 -8.49 -5.75 -6.55
C GLU A 10 -9.16 -5.96 -5.18
N GLY A 11 -8.75 -5.19 -4.17
CA GLY A 11 -9.28 -5.26 -2.80
C GLY A 11 -8.89 -6.52 -2.01
N ARG A 12 -8.02 -7.38 -2.54
CA ARG A 12 -7.59 -8.62 -1.86
C ARG A 12 -6.25 -8.43 -1.15
N SER A 13 -6.02 -9.20 -0.09
CA SER A 13 -4.75 -9.19 0.65
C SER A 13 -3.60 -9.77 -0.20
N PRO A 14 -2.46 -9.07 -0.33
CA PRO A 14 -1.29 -9.58 -1.06
C PRO A 14 -0.70 -10.84 -0.41
N MET A 15 -0.84 -10.98 0.91
CA MET A 15 -0.34 -12.16 1.64
C MET A 15 -1.25 -13.37 1.41
N HIS A 16 -2.56 -13.21 1.58
CA HIS A 16 -3.52 -14.31 1.36
C HIS A 16 -3.53 -14.79 -0.08
N MET A 17 -3.29 -13.88 -1.04
CA MET A 17 -3.21 -14.20 -2.46
C MET A 17 -1.83 -14.69 -2.91
N ARG A 18 -0.84 -14.74 -2.02
CA ARG A 18 0.55 -15.13 -2.31
C ARG A 18 1.23 -14.24 -3.36
N CYS A 19 0.84 -12.98 -3.42
CA CYS A 19 1.46 -11.94 -4.25
C CYS A 19 2.66 -11.29 -3.57
N GLY A 20 2.76 -11.41 -2.24
CA GLY A 20 3.87 -10.90 -1.42
C GLY A 20 5.18 -11.71 -1.49
N ALA A 21 5.26 -12.74 -2.33
CA ALA A 21 6.49 -13.49 -2.52
C ALA A 21 7.40 -12.77 -3.53
N ALA A 22 8.47 -12.15 -3.02
CA ALA A 22 9.45 -11.36 -3.79
C ALA A 22 8.83 -10.19 -4.60
N PRO A 23 8.14 -9.23 -3.96
CA PRO A 23 7.65 -8.05 -4.63
C PRO A 23 8.77 -7.04 -4.89
N LEU A 24 8.64 -6.28 -5.97
CA LEU A 24 9.45 -5.10 -6.24
C LEU A 24 9.04 -3.95 -5.31
N THR A 25 10.00 -3.15 -4.88
CA THR A 25 9.74 -1.83 -4.29
C THR A 25 9.79 -0.80 -5.40
N LEU A 26 8.65 -0.20 -5.73
CA LEU A 26 8.58 0.84 -6.76
C LEU A 26 9.06 2.20 -6.24
N ALA A 27 8.73 2.51 -4.98
CA ALA A 27 9.17 3.72 -4.31
C ALA A 27 9.14 3.54 -2.79
N SER A 28 9.98 4.33 -2.10
CA SER A 28 10.03 4.43 -0.65
C SER A 28 9.90 5.88 -0.23
N HIS A 29 9.22 6.13 0.89
CA HIS A 29 9.02 7.47 1.43
C HIS A 29 9.10 7.43 2.96
N ARG A 30 9.69 8.46 3.56
CA ARG A 30 9.70 8.66 5.01
C ARG A 30 8.92 9.91 5.34
N THR A 31 7.89 9.77 6.16
CA THR A 31 6.97 10.85 6.51
C THR A 31 7.59 11.81 7.51
N SER A 32 6.96 12.97 7.66
CA SER A 32 7.27 13.94 8.72
C SER A 32 7.16 13.36 10.15
N THR A 33 6.29 12.35 10.35
CA THR A 33 6.14 11.65 11.64
C THR A 33 7.22 10.59 11.88
N GLY A 34 8.05 10.30 10.86
CA GLY A 34 9.08 9.27 10.90
C GLY A 34 8.63 7.89 10.44
N ALA A 35 7.36 7.71 10.09
CA ALA A 35 6.85 6.47 9.51
C ALA A 35 7.49 6.22 8.15
N HIS A 36 7.80 4.96 7.87
CA HIS A 36 8.34 4.54 6.59
C HIS A 36 7.24 3.91 5.75
N LEU A 37 7.16 4.29 4.48
CA LEU A 37 6.18 3.81 3.52
C LEU A 37 6.88 3.24 2.30
N GLU A 38 6.27 2.22 1.70
CA GLU A 38 6.70 1.69 0.42
C GLU A 38 5.53 1.33 -0.48
N LEU A 39 5.68 1.62 -1.76
CA LEU A 39 4.86 1.08 -2.84
C LEU A 39 5.47 -0.22 -3.32
N ARG A 40 4.69 -1.31 -3.23
CA ARG A 40 5.10 -2.67 -3.58
C ARG A 40 4.33 -3.15 -4.80
N TYR A 41 4.99 -3.93 -5.63
CA TYR A 41 4.43 -4.48 -6.86
C TYR A 41 4.82 -5.94 -7.05
N SER A 42 3.87 -6.74 -7.55
CA SER A 42 4.11 -8.12 -7.94
C SER A 42 3.83 -8.30 -9.42
N GLU A 43 4.88 -8.51 -10.21
CA GLU A 43 4.77 -8.81 -11.65
C GLU A 43 3.86 -10.02 -11.91
N LYS A 44 3.99 -11.07 -11.10
CA LYS A 44 3.21 -12.31 -11.24
C LYS A 44 1.71 -12.10 -11.00
N CYS A 45 1.36 -11.13 -10.16
CA CYS A 45 -0.02 -10.80 -9.85
C CYS A 45 -0.56 -9.60 -10.65
N GLU A 46 0.29 -8.82 -11.34
CA GLU A 46 -0.09 -7.54 -11.94
C GLU A 46 -0.88 -6.65 -10.98
N ALA A 47 -0.38 -6.55 -9.75
CA ALA A 47 -1.05 -5.87 -8.66
C ALA A 47 -0.05 -5.17 -7.74
N GLY A 48 -0.44 -4.00 -7.24
CA GLY A 48 0.35 -3.19 -6.33
C GLY A 48 -0.35 -2.99 -4.99
N TRP A 49 0.42 -2.74 -3.94
CA TRP A 49 -0.07 -2.35 -2.61
C TRP A 49 0.91 -1.41 -1.92
N ALA A 50 0.47 -0.72 -0.87
CA ALA A 50 1.36 0.05 -0.02
C ALA A 50 1.55 -0.66 1.33
N ARG A 51 2.71 -0.47 1.96
CA ARG A 51 2.93 -0.87 3.37
C ARG A 51 3.59 0.25 4.16
N MET A 52 3.40 0.24 5.47
CA MET A 52 4.05 1.17 6.38
C MET A 52 4.47 0.52 7.71
N TRP A 53 5.49 1.08 8.34
CA TRP A 53 6.00 0.69 9.66
C TRP A 53 6.60 1.89 10.40
N SER A 54 6.98 1.69 11.67
CA SER A 54 7.35 2.79 12.59
C SER A 54 6.21 3.80 12.78
N THR A 55 5.00 3.26 12.94
CA THR A 55 3.73 4.01 12.99
C THR A 55 3.19 4.09 14.41
N ARG A 56 2.15 4.91 14.59
CA ARG A 56 1.38 5.05 15.83
C ARG A 56 -0.05 4.53 15.62
N ILE A 57 -0.72 4.14 16.70
CA ILE A 57 -2.14 3.77 16.66
C ILE A 57 -2.94 4.95 16.08
N GLY A 58 -3.83 4.65 15.13
CA GLY A 58 -4.63 5.60 14.37
C GLY A 58 -3.99 6.13 13.08
N ASP A 59 -2.71 5.84 12.82
CA ASP A 59 -2.09 6.19 11.55
C ASP A 59 -2.77 5.40 10.43
N ARG A 60 -3.04 6.07 9.30
CA ARG A 60 -3.74 5.45 8.15
C ARG A 60 -2.93 5.60 6.87
N LEU A 61 -2.90 4.51 6.11
CA LEU A 61 -2.32 4.42 4.78
C LEU A 61 -3.42 4.18 3.76
N GLU A 62 -3.43 4.98 2.70
CA GLU A 62 -4.35 4.86 1.56
C GLU A 62 -3.56 4.54 0.30
N LEU A 63 -4.12 3.69 -0.56
CA LEU A 63 -3.57 3.35 -1.87
C LEU A 63 -4.67 3.49 -2.93
N ASN A 64 -4.33 4.14 -4.04
CA ASN A 64 -5.16 4.18 -5.23
C ASN A 64 -4.33 4.18 -6.51
N ARG A 65 -4.96 3.85 -7.64
CA ARG A 65 -4.41 4.20 -8.95
C ARG A 65 -4.58 5.70 -9.18
N ALA A 66 -3.55 6.33 -9.76
CA ALA A 66 -3.54 7.77 -10.00
C ALA A 66 -4.48 8.20 -11.14
N ASP A 67 -4.86 7.28 -12.04
CA ASP A 67 -5.82 7.52 -13.12
C ASP A 67 -7.27 7.72 -12.64
N GLY A 68 -7.55 7.39 -11.37
CA GLY A 68 -8.82 7.69 -10.72
C GLY A 68 -9.96 6.76 -11.15
N GLY A 69 -10.93 6.56 -10.25
CA GLY A 69 -12.18 5.85 -10.56
C GLY A 69 -12.71 4.93 -9.45
N ARG A 70 -11.87 4.54 -8.48
CA ARG A 70 -12.28 3.69 -7.34
C ARG A 70 -11.92 4.34 -6.01
N ARG A 71 -12.66 3.97 -4.96
CA ARG A 71 -12.31 4.32 -3.58
C ARG A 71 -10.92 3.77 -3.25
N PRO A 72 -10.06 4.52 -2.55
CA PRO A 72 -8.76 4.02 -2.14
C PRO A 72 -8.91 2.82 -1.22
N HIS A 73 -7.97 1.88 -1.34
CA HIS A 73 -7.79 0.82 -0.34
C HIS A 73 -7.05 1.40 0.84
N SER A 74 -7.51 1.11 2.06
CA SER A 74 -6.89 1.64 3.27
C SER A 74 -6.42 0.55 4.21
N ALA A 75 -5.41 0.90 5.01
CA ALA A 75 -4.97 0.16 6.18
C ALA A 75 -4.80 1.15 7.34
N GLU A 76 -5.14 0.73 8.54
CA GLU A 76 -5.06 1.54 9.76
C GLU A 76 -4.35 0.76 10.84
N VAL A 77 -3.55 1.45 11.65
CA VAL A 77 -2.89 0.87 12.81
C VAL A 77 -3.87 0.86 13.97
N THR A 78 -4.42 -0.31 14.30
CA THR A 78 -5.48 -0.44 15.30
C THR A 78 -5.00 -0.81 16.69
N ASP A 79 -3.79 -1.36 16.81
CA ASP A 79 -3.23 -1.87 18.07
C ASP A 79 -1.70 -1.82 18.08
N ASP A 80 -1.11 -2.14 19.23
CA ASP A 80 0.34 -2.11 19.45
C ASP A 80 1.09 -3.16 18.62
N ILE A 81 0.46 -4.29 18.28
CA ILE A 81 1.09 -5.34 17.45
C ILE A 81 1.25 -4.81 16.02
N ALA A 82 0.21 -4.18 15.48
CA ALA A 82 0.25 -3.51 14.19
C ALA A 82 1.28 -2.37 14.18
N ALA A 83 1.43 -1.63 15.28
CA ALA A 83 2.40 -0.54 15.40
C ALA A 83 3.87 -1.02 15.46
N GLN A 84 4.11 -2.18 16.08
CA GLN A 84 5.45 -2.80 16.18
C GLN A 84 5.84 -3.58 14.91
N SER A 85 4.85 -3.97 14.09
CA SER A 85 5.04 -4.65 12.81
C SER A 85 4.91 -3.65 11.65
N TYR A 86 4.58 -4.17 10.46
CA TYR A 86 4.10 -3.37 9.34
C TYR A 86 2.63 -3.65 9.08
N VAL A 87 1.90 -2.62 8.66
CA VAL A 87 0.57 -2.76 8.06
C VAL A 87 0.65 -2.57 6.56
N TYR A 88 -0.32 -3.11 5.82
CA TYR A 88 -0.37 -3.03 4.38
C TYR A 88 -1.80 -2.87 3.89
N THR A 89 -1.96 -2.12 2.80
CA THR A 89 -3.26 -1.97 2.15
C THR A 89 -3.65 -3.25 1.41
N PRO A 90 -4.96 -3.48 1.18
CA PRO A 90 -5.40 -4.33 0.09
C PRO A 90 -4.76 -3.90 -1.25
N MET A 91 -4.69 -4.85 -2.19
CA MET A 91 -4.10 -4.62 -3.50
C MET A 91 -5.02 -3.81 -4.43
N THR A 92 -4.40 -3.09 -5.35
CA THR A 92 -5.05 -2.58 -6.57
C THR A 92 -4.44 -3.23 -7.81
N GLU A 93 -5.23 -3.43 -8.86
CA GLU A 93 -4.73 -3.82 -10.18
C GLU A 93 -3.70 -2.80 -10.68
N ALA A 94 -2.51 -3.28 -11.06
CA ALA A 94 -1.44 -2.45 -11.56
C ALA A 94 -0.71 -3.18 -12.69
N ARG A 95 -0.93 -2.73 -13.92
CA ARG A 95 -0.24 -3.24 -15.12
C ARG A 95 0.92 -2.33 -15.49
N PRO A 96 1.92 -2.80 -16.25
CA PRO A 96 3.00 -1.94 -16.76
C PRO A 96 2.44 -0.63 -17.32
N GLY A 97 3.00 0.49 -16.88
CA GLY A 97 2.51 1.83 -17.23
C GLY A 97 1.45 2.42 -16.30
N THR A 98 0.92 1.65 -15.34
CA THR A 98 -0.01 2.16 -14.31
C THR A 98 0.78 2.96 -13.27
N THR A 99 0.27 4.13 -12.91
CA THR A 99 0.79 4.90 -11.76
C THR A 99 -0.06 4.60 -10.52
N VAL A 100 0.59 4.16 -9.45
CA VAL A 100 -0.01 3.97 -8.13
C VAL A 100 0.40 5.10 -7.20
N ARG A 101 -0.53 5.52 -6.35
CA ARG A 101 -0.37 6.60 -5.37
C ARG A 101 -0.62 6.04 -3.98
N ALA A 102 0.29 6.32 -3.05
CA ALA A 102 0.09 6.08 -1.63
C ALA A 102 -0.01 7.41 -0.90
N CYS A 103 -0.92 7.47 0.08
CA CYS A 103 -1.10 8.64 0.93
C CYS A 103 -1.12 8.24 2.42
N PHE A 104 -0.34 8.93 3.23
CA PHE A 104 -0.27 8.80 4.67
C PHE A 104 -1.17 9.84 5.38
N ARG A 105 -1.86 9.41 6.42
CA ARG A 105 -2.65 10.27 7.31
C ARG A 105 -2.19 10.05 8.76
N PRO A 106 -1.54 11.05 9.38
CA PRO A 106 -1.15 10.97 10.79
C PRO A 106 -2.35 10.85 11.73
N ALA A 107 -2.26 10.00 12.76
CA ALA A 107 -3.27 9.84 13.81
C ALA A 107 -3.55 11.15 14.57
N ALA A 108 -2.49 11.90 14.88
CA ALA A 108 -2.55 13.14 15.65
C ALA A 108 -3.16 14.33 14.88
N GLY A 109 -3.62 14.11 13.65
CA GLY A 109 -3.94 15.19 12.72
C GLY A 109 -2.69 15.79 12.07
N GLY A 110 -2.91 16.53 10.98
CA GLY A 110 -1.83 17.13 10.19
C GLY A 110 -2.04 16.98 8.68
N SER A 111 -1.03 17.40 7.93
CA SER A 111 -1.02 17.33 6.47
C SER A 111 -0.95 15.89 5.99
N ARG A 112 -1.77 15.55 5.00
CA ARG A 112 -1.66 14.29 4.25
C ARG A 112 -0.40 14.32 3.40
N GLU A 113 0.43 13.29 3.50
CA GLU A 113 1.65 13.14 2.71
C GLU A 113 1.44 12.07 1.64
N CYS A 114 1.63 12.38 0.35
CA CYS A 114 1.41 11.42 -0.74
C CYS A 114 2.65 11.30 -1.62
N PHE A 115 2.84 10.11 -2.20
CA PHE A 115 3.88 9.84 -3.18
C PHE A 115 3.41 8.78 -4.18
N ASP A 116 3.98 8.82 -5.38
CA ASP A 116 3.57 8.00 -6.51
C ASP A 116 4.73 7.17 -7.04
N ALA A 117 4.40 6.06 -7.70
CA ALA A 117 5.33 5.30 -8.50
C ALA A 117 4.64 4.70 -9.72
N ARG A 118 5.41 4.54 -10.80
CA ARG A 118 4.95 3.88 -12.02
C ARG A 118 5.45 2.44 -12.05
N VAL A 119 4.56 1.52 -12.42
CA VAL A 119 4.89 0.12 -12.71
C VAL A 119 5.62 0.03 -14.05
#